data_AF-A0A956WKN4-F1
#
_entry.id   AF-A0A956WKN4-F1
#
_cell.length_a   1.000
_cell.length_b   1.000
_cell.length_c   1.000
_cell.angle_alpha   90.00
_cell.angle_beta   90.00
_cell.angle_gamma   90.00
#
_symmetry.space_group_name_H-M   'P 1'
#
loop_
_entity.id
_entity.type
_entity.pdbx_description
1 polymer ?
#
loop_
_entity_poly.entity_id
_entity_poly.type
_entity_poly.pdbx_seq_one_letter_code
_entity_poly.pdbx_strand_id
1 'polypeptide(L)'
;RRLEPRKTDTTTHDMGFLFYPSFVRGYRLTGDPYFREVALTAAESLTTRFNPNGGYLQAWDDTGKPENQGRTIVDTAMNLPFLLWAAGETGDRRYSEIALRVADTTAAHHVRPDGSTFHVVDFDPATGQAVR
;
A
#
# COMPACT_ATOMS: atom_id res chain seq x y z
N ARG A 1 18.81 -6.19 10.57
CA ARG A 1 17.45 -6.74 10.28
C ARG A 1 16.39 -6.22 11.27
N ARG A 2 16.50 -4.99 11.81
CA ARG A 2 15.59 -4.47 12.85
C ARG A 2 14.12 -4.36 12.41
N LEU A 3 13.88 -4.19 11.11
CA LEU A 3 12.55 -4.08 10.51
C LEU A 3 11.90 -5.44 10.21
N GLU A 4 12.66 -6.55 10.22
CA GLU A 4 12.13 -7.88 9.88
C GLU A 4 10.87 -8.27 10.67
N PRO A 5 10.76 -8.03 12.00
CA PRO A 5 9.57 -8.41 12.75
C PRO A 5 8.28 -7.75 12.25
N ARG A 6 8.38 -6.63 11.50
CA ARG A 6 7.23 -5.94 10.92
C ARG A 6 6.80 -6.50 9.56
N LYS A 7 7.45 -7.54 9.03
CA LYS A 7 7.13 -8.06 7.69
C LYS A 7 5.72 -8.64 7.58
N THR A 8 5.08 -8.95 8.71
CA THR A 8 3.69 -9.42 8.79
C THR A 8 2.75 -8.37 9.38
N ASP A 9 3.18 -7.12 9.45
CA ASP A 9 2.38 -6.02 9.97
C ASP A 9 1.29 -5.65 8.95
N THR A 10 0.05 -5.98 9.29
CA THR A 10 -1.13 -5.72 8.46
C THR A 10 -1.88 -4.48 8.91
N THR A 11 -1.34 -3.71 9.87
CA THR A 11 -2.02 -2.57 10.51
C THR A 11 -1.71 -1.22 9.87
N THR A 12 -0.75 -1.17 8.93
CA THR A 12 -0.33 0.08 8.28
C THR A 12 -0.14 -0.08 6.77
N HIS A 13 -0.42 0.97 6.02
CA HIS A 13 -0.06 1.09 4.61
C HIS A 13 1.44 1.37 4.37
N ASP A 14 2.20 1.73 5.40
CA ASP A 14 3.62 2.18 5.30
C ASP A 14 4.61 1.04 5.01
N MET A 15 4.13 -0.14 4.61
CA MET A 15 4.95 -1.30 4.32
C MET A 15 5.94 -1.01 3.18
N GLY A 16 5.55 -0.20 2.19
CA GLY A 16 6.45 0.26 1.14
C GLY A 16 7.57 1.16 1.67
N PHE A 17 7.24 2.13 2.53
CA PHE A 17 8.24 2.98 3.17
C PHE A 17 9.24 2.20 4.03
N LEU A 18 8.76 1.16 4.74
CA LEU A 18 9.63 0.36 5.59
C LEU A 18 10.50 -0.59 4.78
N PHE A 19 9.94 -1.33 3.83
CA PHE A 19 10.61 -2.48 3.21
C PHE A 19 11.26 -2.18 1.85
N TYR A 20 10.78 -1.17 1.11
CA TYR A 20 11.40 -0.81 -0.17
C TYR A 20 12.83 -0.25 -0.01
N PRO A 21 13.08 0.80 0.80
CA PRO A 21 14.43 1.33 0.95
C PRO A 21 15.35 0.43 1.79
N SER A 22 14.81 -0.58 2.48
CA SER A 22 15.59 -1.49 3.34
C SER A 22 15.82 -2.85 2.69
N PHE A 23 14.83 -3.74 2.68
CA PHE A 23 14.98 -5.11 2.21
C PHE A 23 15.04 -5.22 0.69
N VAL A 24 14.21 -4.49 -0.07
CA VAL A 24 14.31 -4.51 -1.54
C VAL A 24 15.66 -3.95 -2.00
N ARG A 25 16.12 -2.84 -1.41
CA ARG A 25 17.46 -2.31 -1.69
C ARG A 25 18.57 -3.26 -1.24
N GLY A 26 18.45 -3.89 -0.08
CA GLY A 26 19.37 -4.91 0.40
C GLY A 26 19.51 -6.04 -0.60
N TYR A 27 18.40 -6.61 -1.07
CA TYR A 27 18.39 -7.65 -2.09
C TYR A 27 19.06 -7.18 -3.39
N ARG A 28 18.71 -5.99 -3.89
CA ARG A 28 19.32 -5.45 -5.12
C ARG A 28 20.83 -5.24 -5.02
N LEU A 29 21.35 -4.93 -3.83
CA LEU A 29 22.78 -4.69 -3.61
C LEU A 29 23.57 -5.98 -3.43
N THR A 30 23.00 -6.99 -2.78
CA THR A 30 23.75 -8.19 -2.36
C THR A 30 23.38 -9.44 -3.16
N GLY A 31 22.20 -9.47 -3.79
CA GLY A 31 21.62 -10.67 -4.39
C GLY A 31 21.17 -11.72 -3.36
N ASP A 32 21.26 -11.44 -2.05
CA ASP A 32 20.94 -12.40 -1.00
C ASP A 32 19.41 -12.67 -0.95
N PRO A 33 18.96 -13.91 -1.26
CA PRO A 33 17.54 -14.26 -1.35
C PRO A 33 16.76 -14.01 -0.06
N TYR A 34 17.44 -14.03 1.09
CA TYR A 34 16.79 -13.75 2.37
C TYR A 34 16.12 -12.37 2.40
N PHE A 35 16.76 -11.34 1.83
CA PHE A 35 16.15 -10.00 1.79
C PHE A 35 14.93 -9.96 0.89
N ARG A 36 14.97 -10.69 -0.23
CA ARG A 36 13.84 -10.82 -1.16
C ARG A 36 12.64 -11.47 -0.48
N GLU A 37 12.85 -12.59 0.22
CA GLU A 37 11.78 -13.33 0.91
C GLU A 37 11.09 -12.48 1.99
N VAL A 38 11.86 -11.74 2.78
CA VAL A 38 11.31 -10.82 3.78
C VAL A 38 10.50 -9.69 3.13
N ALA A 39 11.02 -9.08 2.07
CA ALA A 39 10.31 -8.04 1.34
C ALA A 39 9.02 -8.56 0.68
N LEU A 40 9.01 -9.78 0.12
CA LEU A 40 7.79 -10.36 -0.46
C LEU A 40 6.73 -10.66 0.60
N THR A 41 7.13 -11.10 1.79
CA THR A 41 6.19 -11.28 2.91
C THR A 41 5.55 -9.95 3.29
N ALA A 42 6.34 -8.88 3.37
CA ALA A 42 5.85 -7.54 3.66
C ALA A 42 4.95 -6.97 2.55
N ALA A 43 5.22 -7.29 1.29
CA ALA A 43 4.35 -6.92 0.17
C ALA A 43 2.99 -7.61 0.29
N GLU A 44 2.95 -8.88 0.69
CA GLU A 44 1.68 -9.58 0.93
C GLU A 44 0.87 -8.92 2.04
N SER A 45 1.49 -8.55 3.16
CA SER A 45 0.81 -7.82 4.24
C SER A 45 0.23 -6.46 3.81
N LEU A 46 0.86 -5.78 2.85
CA LEU A 46 0.29 -4.55 2.29
C LEU A 46 -0.99 -4.83 1.49
N THR A 47 -1.02 -5.93 0.74
CA THR A 47 -2.20 -6.27 -0.09
C THR A 47 -3.44 -6.58 0.74
N THR A 48 -3.30 -7.04 1.99
CA THR A 48 -4.46 -7.33 2.85
C THR A 48 -5.22 -6.06 3.24
N ARG A 49 -4.65 -4.88 3.02
CA ARG A 49 -5.27 -3.57 3.29
C ARG A 49 -6.04 -3.02 2.10
N PHE A 50 -6.08 -3.74 0.98
CA PHE A 50 -6.77 -3.33 -0.22
C PHE A 50 -8.29 -3.51 -0.08
N ASN A 51 -9.03 -2.42 -0.28
CA ASN A 51 -10.47 -2.47 -0.45
C ASN A 51 -10.82 -2.55 -1.94
N PRO A 52 -11.36 -3.70 -2.42
CA PRO A 52 -11.67 -3.89 -3.83
C PRO A 52 -12.96 -3.19 -4.29
N ASN A 53 -13.76 -2.59 -3.41
CA ASN A 53 -14.94 -1.83 -3.82
C ASN A 53 -14.51 -0.42 -4.24
N GLY A 54 -13.74 0.28 -3.39
CA GLY A 54 -13.24 1.63 -3.66
C GLY A 54 -11.90 1.69 -4.39
N GLY A 55 -11.18 0.57 -4.47
CA GLY A 55 -9.87 0.54 -5.11
C GLY A 55 -8.79 1.31 -4.36
N TYR A 56 -8.82 1.33 -3.03
CA TYR A 56 -7.84 2.04 -2.19
C TYR A 56 -7.15 1.09 -1.21
N LEU A 57 -5.99 1.50 -0.67
CA LEU A 57 -5.41 0.86 0.51
C LEU A 57 -5.82 1.66 1.76
N GLN A 58 -6.31 0.97 2.78
CA GLN A 58 -6.62 1.58 4.08
C GLN A 58 -5.32 2.09 4.73
N ALA A 59 -5.26 3.35 5.16
CA ALA A 59 -4.03 3.95 5.69
C ALA A 59 -3.56 3.32 7.01
N TRP A 60 -4.45 3.28 8.02
CA TRP A 60 -4.13 2.80 9.36
C TRP A 60 -5.24 1.89 9.88
N ASP A 61 -4.87 0.88 10.66
CA ASP A 61 -5.82 0.06 11.40
C ASP A 61 -6.09 0.69 12.77
N ASP A 62 -7.18 1.45 12.87
CA ASP A 62 -7.75 1.82 14.16
C ASP A 62 -8.76 0.76 14.55
N THR A 63 -8.26 -0.40 15.00
CA THR A 63 -9.10 -1.49 15.50
C THR A 63 -10.13 -0.95 16.49
N GLY A 64 -11.42 -1.04 16.13
CA GLY A 64 -12.54 -0.52 16.93
C GLY A 64 -13.20 0.75 16.39
N LYS A 65 -12.72 1.33 15.27
CA LYS A 65 -13.31 2.50 14.62
C LYS A 65 -13.72 2.19 13.17
N PRO A 66 -14.95 1.69 12.94
CA PRO A 66 -15.46 1.39 11.59
C PRO A 66 -15.32 2.56 10.61
N GLU A 67 -15.39 3.80 11.10
CA GLU A 67 -15.23 5.02 10.31
C GLU A 67 -13.85 5.15 9.62
N ASN A 68 -12.80 4.51 10.16
CA ASN A 68 -11.45 4.62 9.62
C ASN A 68 -11.10 3.51 8.62
N GLN A 69 -11.99 2.53 8.41
CA GLN A 69 -11.82 1.48 7.40
C GLN A 69 -11.90 2.05 5.97
N GLY A 70 -12.57 3.18 5.84
CA GLY A 70 -12.68 3.99 4.63
C GLY A 70 -11.48 4.88 4.32
N ARG A 71 -10.60 5.09 5.31
CA ARG A 71 -9.63 6.18 5.25
C ARG A 71 -8.40 5.80 4.45
N THR A 72 -8.05 6.65 3.50
CA THR A 72 -6.78 6.61 2.79
C THR A 72 -6.15 8.01 2.78
N ILE A 73 -4.84 8.06 2.60
CA ILE A 73 -4.07 9.32 2.56
C ILE A 73 -3.19 9.36 1.33
N VAL A 74 -2.81 10.56 0.89
CA VAL A 74 -2.03 10.76 -0.34
C VAL A 74 -0.70 10.01 -0.33
N ASP A 75 -0.07 9.88 0.83
CA ASP A 75 1.20 9.17 1.07
C ASP A 75 1.12 7.67 0.70
N THR A 76 -0.09 7.10 0.62
CA THR A 76 -0.32 5.73 0.12
C THR A 76 0.28 5.52 -1.26
N ALA A 77 0.25 6.54 -2.12
CA ALA A 77 0.82 6.47 -3.47
C ALA A 77 2.32 6.12 -3.46
N MET A 78 3.05 6.53 -2.41
CA MET A 78 4.48 6.25 -2.27
C MET A 78 4.78 4.79 -1.91
N ASN A 79 3.76 4.03 -1.48
CA ASN A 79 3.88 2.61 -1.18
C ASN A 79 3.62 1.71 -2.41
N LEU A 80 3.05 2.24 -3.48
CA LEU A 80 2.70 1.47 -4.69
C LEU A 80 3.91 0.91 -5.47
N PRO A 81 5.06 1.60 -5.58
CA PRO A 81 6.26 1.03 -6.21
C PRO A 81 6.74 -0.27 -5.55
N PHE A 82 6.41 -0.49 -4.28
CA PHE A 82 6.72 -1.73 -3.58
C PHE A 82 5.90 -2.91 -4.08
N LEU A 83 4.60 -2.72 -4.31
CA LEU A 83 3.74 -3.71 -4.94
C LEU A 83 4.15 -3.97 -6.40
N LEU A 84 4.48 -2.92 -7.15
CA LEU A 84 5.00 -3.08 -8.52
C LEU A 84 6.31 -3.88 -8.57
N TRP A 85 7.20 -3.69 -7.59
CA TRP A 85 8.38 -4.53 -7.45
C TRP A 85 8.02 -5.98 -7.16
N ALA A 86 7.12 -6.25 -6.21
CA ALA A 86 6.68 -7.61 -5.89
C ALA A 86 6.04 -8.33 -7.09
N ALA A 87 5.29 -7.59 -7.92
CA ALA A 87 4.75 -8.10 -9.18
C ALA A 87 5.86 -8.56 -10.14
N GLY A 88 6.89 -7.73 -10.33
CA GLY A 88 8.03 -8.06 -11.19
C GLY A 88 8.87 -9.23 -10.67
N GLU A 89 8.99 -9.38 -9.36
CA GLU A 89 9.76 -10.46 -8.73
C GLU A 89 9.07 -11.83 -8.75
N THR A 90 7.74 -11.84 -8.69
CA THR A 90 6.96 -13.09 -8.55
C THR A 90 6.22 -13.48 -9.81
N GLY A 91 5.94 -12.51 -10.70
CA GLY A 91 5.00 -12.68 -11.80
C GLY A 91 3.52 -12.67 -11.38
N ASP A 92 3.20 -12.52 -10.08
CA ASP A 92 1.82 -12.39 -9.62
C ASP A 92 1.27 -11.01 -10.00
N ARG A 93 0.35 -11.00 -10.96
CA ARG A 93 -0.27 -9.79 -11.50
C ARG A 93 -1.12 -9.04 -10.48
N ARG A 94 -1.63 -9.73 -9.44
CA ARG A 94 -2.47 -9.13 -8.40
C ARG A 94 -1.80 -7.92 -7.75
N TYR A 95 -0.48 -7.98 -7.48
CA TYR A 95 0.26 -6.86 -6.92
C TYR A 95 0.20 -5.62 -7.82
N SER A 96 0.40 -5.80 -9.13
CA SER A 96 0.35 -4.69 -10.09
C SER A 96 -1.07 -4.16 -10.29
N GLU A 97 -2.08 -5.03 -10.29
CA GLU A 97 -3.48 -4.64 -10.44
C GLU A 97 -3.96 -3.81 -9.25
N ILE A 98 -3.59 -4.22 -8.02
CA ILE A 98 -3.83 -3.42 -6.82
C ILE A 98 -3.12 -2.07 -6.92
N ALA A 99 -1.84 -2.06 -7.27
CA ALA A 99 -1.05 -0.84 -7.35
C ALA A 99 -1.65 0.18 -8.34
N LEU A 100 -2.02 -0.27 -9.54
CA LEU A 100 -2.60 0.59 -10.57
C LEU A 100 -3.98 1.10 -10.17
N ARG A 101 -4.84 0.24 -9.62
CA ARG A 101 -6.18 0.65 -9.18
C ARG A 101 -6.12 1.68 -8.06
N VAL A 102 -5.18 1.53 -7.12
CA VAL A 102 -4.96 2.52 -6.05
C VAL A 102 -4.40 3.81 -6.61
N ALA A 103 -3.50 3.76 -7.59
CA ALA A 103 -3.01 4.97 -8.25
C ALA A 103 -4.15 5.74 -8.95
N ASP A 104 -5.03 5.05 -9.66
CA ASP A 104 -6.19 5.65 -10.34
C ASP A 104 -7.15 6.29 -9.33
N THR A 105 -7.50 5.57 -8.25
CA THR A 105 -8.34 6.11 -7.17
C THR A 105 -7.68 7.31 -6.47
N THR A 106 -6.37 7.25 -6.21
CA THR A 106 -5.64 8.39 -5.62
C THR A 106 -5.68 9.60 -6.55
N ALA A 107 -5.41 9.43 -7.84
CA ALA A 107 -5.46 10.50 -8.83
C ALA A 107 -6.86 11.12 -8.94
N ALA A 108 -7.91 10.29 -8.93
CA ALA A 108 -9.28 10.74 -9.06
C ALA A 108 -9.81 11.52 -7.84
N HIS A 109 -9.37 11.14 -6.63
CA HIS A 109 -9.97 11.66 -5.39
C HIS A 109 -9.07 12.55 -4.54
N HIS A 110 -7.74 12.39 -4.60
CA HIS A 110 -6.84 13.25 -3.83
C HIS A 110 -6.44 14.52 -4.58
N VAL A 111 -6.36 14.48 -5.92
CA VAL A 111 -5.92 15.62 -6.73
C VAL A 111 -7.11 16.52 -7.05
N ARG A 112 -7.01 17.80 -6.69
CA ARG A 112 -8.04 18.81 -6.97
C ARG A 112 -7.91 19.35 -8.40
N PRO A 113 -8.96 19.99 -8.95
CA PRO A 113 -8.90 20.59 -10.29
C PRO A 113 -7.78 21.63 -10.48
N ASP A 114 -7.31 22.26 -9.41
CA ASP A 114 -6.21 23.24 -9.42
C ASP A 114 -4.81 22.59 -9.26
N GLY A 115 -4.73 21.26 -9.19
CA GLY A 115 -3.50 20.50 -9.01
C GLY A 115 -3.01 20.39 -7.56
N SER A 116 -3.69 21.01 -6.59
CA SER A 116 -3.40 20.78 -5.17
C SER A 116 -3.95 19.43 -4.69
N THR A 117 -3.60 18.97 -3.49
CA THR A 117 -4.05 17.68 -2.97
C THR A 117 -4.79 17.75 -1.63
N PHE A 118 -5.77 16.87 -1.45
CA PHE A 118 -6.23 16.48 -0.12
C PHE A 118 -5.17 15.61 0.55
N HIS A 119 -4.96 15.81 1.85
CA HIS A 119 -4.12 14.91 2.63
C HIS A 119 -4.83 13.56 2.84
N VAL A 120 -6.10 13.62 3.24
CA VAL A 120 -6.94 12.48 3.61
C VAL A 120 -8.18 12.48 2.73
N VAL A 121 -8.59 11.30 2.28
CA VAL A 121 -9.90 11.04 1.67
C VAL A 121 -10.55 9.87 2.39
N ASP A 122 -11.82 10.03 2.77
CA ASP A 122 -12.62 8.99 3.41
C ASP A 122 -13.58 8.37 2.38
N PHE A 123 -13.61 7.03 2.32
CA PHE A 123 -14.52 6.25 1.49
C PHE A 123 -15.53 5.50 2.36
N ASP A 124 -16.71 5.22 1.83
CA ASP A 124 -17.58 4.21 2.42
C ASP A 124 -16.97 2.82 2.13
N PRO A 125 -16.62 2.01 3.14
CA PRO A 125 -15.88 0.76 2.93
C PRO A 125 -16.72 -0.33 2.24
N ALA A 126 -18.05 -0.25 2.32
CA ALA A 126 -18.94 -1.22 1.71
C ALA A 126 -19.18 -0.92 0.23
N THR A 127 -19.38 0.35 -0.12
CA THR A 127 -19.72 0.78 -1.48
C THR A 127 -18.50 1.25 -2.29
N GLY A 128 -17.43 1.68 -1.62
CA GLY A 128 -16.26 2.28 -2.25
C GLY A 128 -16.46 3.72 -2.72
N GLN A 129 -17.57 4.37 -2.36
CA GLN A 129 -17.83 5.76 -2.74
C GLN A 129 -17.05 6.74 -1.86
N ALA A 130 -16.44 7.75 -2.46
CA ALA A 130 -15.80 8.84 -1.71
C ALA A 130 -16.86 9.64 -0.95
N VAL A 131 -16.63 9.84 0.35
CA VAL A 131 -17.53 10.54 1.27
C VAL A 131 -17.02 11.94 1.58
N ARG A 132 -15.71 12.08 1.81
CA ARG A 132 -15.08 13.33 2.26
C ARG A 132 -13.64 13.47 1.79
#